data_AF-A0A2J6T8D2-F1
#
_entry.id   AF-A0A2J6T8D2-F1
#
_cell.length_a   1.000
_cell.length_b   1.000
_cell.length_c   1.000
_cell.angle_alpha   90.00
_cell.angle_beta   90.00
_cell.angle_gamma   90.00
#
_symmetry.space_group_name_H-M   'P 1'
#
loop_
_entity.id
_entity.type
_entity.pdbx_description
1 polymer ?
#
loop_
_entity_poly.entity_id
_entity_poly.type
_entity_poly.pdbx_seq_one_letter_code
_entity_poly.pdbx_strand_id
1 'polypeptide(L)' 'VEAFSTHIQEVNLRVWKPGRDLAIDEIIVRFKGRLKEITTVPNKPIPTGYKVWGAARRGFLLVWNWHIPGQKNGPLGI' A
#
# COMPACT_ATOMS: atom_id res chain seq x y z
N VAL A 1 -4.66 11.04 -8.62
CA VAL A 1 -4.55 9.97 -7.60
C VAL A 1 -3.53 10.33 -6.54
N GLU A 2 -2.32 10.73 -6.92
CA GLU A 2 -1.24 11.10 -5.99
C GLU A 2 -1.64 12.16 -4.95
N ALA A 3 -2.10 13.34 -5.37
CA ALA A 3 -2.50 14.41 -4.44
C ALA A 3 -3.54 13.97 -3.40
N PHE A 4 -4.50 13.13 -3.81
CA PHE A 4 -5.50 12.57 -2.90
C PHE A 4 -4.90 11.53 -1.96
N SER A 5 -4.02 10.67 -2.46
CA SER A 5 -3.27 9.69 -1.67
C SER A 5 -2.42 10.38 -0.59
N THR A 6 -1.72 11.46 -0.95
CA THR A 6 -0.94 12.27 -0.01
C THR A 6 -1.83 12.91 1.04
N HIS A 7 -2.94 13.52 0.62
CA HIS A 7 -3.87 14.16 1.56
C HIS A 7 -4.44 13.17 2.60
N ILE A 8 -4.84 11.96 2.20
CA ILE A 8 -5.34 10.97 3.15
C ILE A 8 -4.24 10.55 4.13
N GLN A 9 -3.02 10.30 3.65
CA GLN A 9 -1.90 9.92 4.51
C GLN A 9 -1.55 11.01 5.53
N GLU A 10 -1.57 12.29 5.10
CA GLU A 10 -1.41 13.42 6.01
C GLU A 10 -2.51 13.46 7.09
N VAL A 11 -3.76 13.26 6.70
CA VAL A 11 -4.90 13.21 7.63
C VAL A 11 -4.74 12.04 8.61
N ASN A 12 -4.38 10.85 8.12
CA ASN A 12 -4.16 9.66 8.95
C ASN A 12 -3.10 9.91 10.04
N LEU A 13 -1.99 10.58 9.70
CA LEU A 13 -0.93 10.91 10.65
C LEU A 13 -1.33 12.03 11.63
N ARG A 14 -2.24 12.92 11.25
CA ARG A 14 -2.80 13.95 12.15
C ARG A 14 -3.76 13.35 13.18
N VAL A 15 -4.60 12.39 12.77
CA VAL A 15 -5.57 11.75 13.68
C VAL A 15 -4.95 10.67 14.54
N TRP A 16 -3.85 10.05 14.09
CA TRP A 16 -3.18 8.98 14.83
C TRP A 16 -1.65 9.13 14.79
N LYS A 17 -1.06 9.44 15.95
CA LYS A 17 0.40 9.42 16.12
C LYS A 17 0.88 7.99 16.38
N PRO A 18 1.72 7.39 15.51
CA PRO A 18 2.23 6.04 15.74
C PRO A 18 3.12 5.98 16.98
N GLY A 19 3.06 4.85 17.69
CA GLY A 19 4.03 4.49 18.74
C GLY A 19 5.18 3.68 18.15
N ARG A 20 5.92 2.98 19.02
CA ARG A 20 7.10 2.18 18.61
C ARG A 20 6.78 0.96 17.76
N ASP A 21 5.58 0.39 17.91
CA ASP A 21 5.22 -0.88 17.28
C ASP A 21 4.42 -0.59 16.00
N LEU A 22 5.09 -0.74 14.85
CA LEU A 22 4.56 -0.53 13.51
C LEU A 22 4.67 -1.84 12.72
N ALA A 23 3.60 -2.22 12.03
CA ALA A 23 3.61 -3.33 11.09
C ALA A 23 3.74 -2.78 9.67
N ILE A 24 4.71 -3.28 8.91
CA ILE A 24 4.89 -2.95 7.49
C ILE A 24 4.73 -4.24 6.71
N ASP A 25 3.78 -4.27 5.77
CA ASP A 25 3.50 -5.46 4.96
C ASP A 25 2.82 -5.11 3.63
N GLU A 26 2.66 -6.11 2.78
CA GLU A 26 2.00 -6.03 1.48
C GLU A 26 0.48 -6.18 1.60
N ILE A 27 -0.23 -5.24 0.98
CA ILE A 27 -1.69 -5.20 0.83
C ILE A 27 -2.02 -5.41 -0.66
N ILE A 28 -3.08 -6.18 -0.94
CA ILE A 28 -3.61 -6.37 -2.30
C ILE A 28 -4.99 -5.72 -2.39
N VAL A 29 -5.12 -4.72 -3.26
CA VAL A 29 -6.41 -4.13 -3.63
C VAL A 29 -6.91 -4.84 -4.89
N ARG A 30 -7.96 -5.67 -4.75
CA ARG A 30 -8.48 -6.49 -5.85
C ARG A 30 -8.82 -5.64 -7.08
N PHE A 31 -8.28 -6.03 -8.22
CA PHE A 31 -8.62 -5.43 -9.51
C PHE A 31 -8.52 -6.48 -10.62
N LYS A 32 -9.50 -6.51 -11.53
CA LYS A 32 -9.59 -7.52 -12.61
C LYS A 32 -9.47 -6.93 -14.03
N GLY A 33 -9.31 -5.61 -14.17
CA GLY A 33 -9.09 -4.99 -15.47
C GLY A 33 -7.69 -5.27 -16.02
N ARG A 34 -7.46 -4.89 -17.28
CA ARG A 34 -6.16 -5.06 -17.95
C ARG A 34 -5.33 -3.79 -17.80
N LEU A 35 -4.51 -3.74 -16.76
CA LEU A 35 -3.57 -2.66 -16.50
C LEU A 35 -2.18 -3.23 -16.23
N LYS A 36 -1.13 -2.49 -16.55
CA LYS A 36 0.27 -2.96 -16.42
C LYS A 36 0.74 -2.96 -14.96
N GLU A 37 0.04 -2.21 -14.12
CA GLU A 37 0.35 -1.94 -12.72
C GLU A 37 -0.21 -3.02 -11.78
N ILE A 38 -1.00 -3.97 -12.29
CA ILE A 38 -1.51 -5.09 -11.48
C ILE A 38 -0.41 -6.12 -11.25
N THR A 39 -0.43 -6.72 -10.07
CA THR A 39 0.48 -7.80 -9.66
C THR A 39 -0.33 -9.03 -9.29
N THR A 40 0.24 -10.22 -9.56
CA THR A 40 -0.25 -11.47 -8.99
C THR A 40 0.72 -11.95 -7.93
N VAL A 41 0.27 -12.02 -6.68
CA VAL A 41 1.01 -12.58 -5.55
C VAL A 41 0.40 -13.93 -5.19
N PRO A 42 1.08 -15.05 -5.45
CA PRO A 42 0.60 -16.39 -5.12
C PRO A 42 0.28 -16.54 -3.63
N ASN A 43 -0.62 -17.47 -3.29
CA ASN A 43 -0.99 -17.84 -1.91
C ASN A 43 -1.72 -16.76 -1.09
N LYS A 44 -2.01 -15.57 -1.63
CA LYS A 44 -2.93 -14.61 -1.00
C LYS A 44 -4.39 -15.00 -1.32
N PRO A 45 -5.36 -14.79 -0.40
CA PRO A 45 -6.78 -15.04 -0.66
C PRO A 45 -7.32 -14.28 -1.87
N ILE A 46 -6.77 -13.09 -2.10
CA ILE A 46 -6.99 -12.27 -3.29
C ILE A 46 -5.63 -12.11 -3.96
N PRO A 47 -5.28 -12.96 -4.94
CA PRO A 47 -3.92 -13.00 -5.47
C PRO A 47 -3.64 -11.89 -6.48
N THR A 48 -4.65 -11.38 -7.18
CA THR A 48 -4.48 -10.43 -8.28
C THR A 48 -5.12 -9.08 -7.97
N GLY A 49 -4.33 -8.01 -8.12
CA GLY A 49 -4.77 -6.64 -7.92
C GLY A 49 -3.60 -5.66 -7.89
N TYR A 50 -3.84 -4.45 -7.39
CA TYR A 50 -2.76 -3.52 -7.09
C TYR A 50 -2.04 -3.94 -5.82
N LYS A 51 -0.73 -4.15 -5.91
CA LYS A 51 0.11 -4.34 -4.73
C LYS A 51 0.45 -2.99 -4.13
N VAL A 52 0.31 -2.89 -2.82
CA VAL A 52 0.56 -1.68 -2.03
C VAL A 52 1.41 -2.08 -0.83
N TRP A 53 2.40 -1.26 -0.49
CA TRP A 53 3.19 -1.42 0.73
C TRP A 53 2.60 -0.51 1.78
N GLY A 54 2.04 -1.07 2.84
CA GLY A 54 1.34 -0.32 3.88
C GLY A 54 2.07 -0.38 5.22
N ALA A 55 2.05 0.73 5.95
CA ALA A 55 2.44 0.77 7.35
C ALA A 55 1.20 0.99 8.23
N ALA A 56 0.98 0.10 9.19
CA ALA A 56 -0.20 0.11 10.04
C ALA A 56 0.16 -0.10 11.51
N ARG A 57 -0.71 0.39 12.39
CA ARG A 57 -0.62 0.12 13.83
C ARG A 57 -2.01 -0.16 14.38
N ARG A 58 -2.15 -1.27 15.12
CA ARG A 58 -3.42 -1.71 15.73
C ARG A 58 -4.60 -1.73 14.74
N GLY A 59 -4.33 -2.18 13.50
CA GLY A 59 -5.33 -2.24 12.44
C GLY A 59 -5.59 -0.91 11.72
N PHE A 60 -5.01 0.21 12.15
CA PHE A 60 -5.13 1.49 11.47
C PHE A 60 -3.99 1.67 10.46
N LEU A 61 -4.33 1.86 9.19
CA LEU A 61 -3.37 2.12 8.11
C LEU A 61 -2.94 3.60 8.15
N LEU A 62 -1.64 3.85 8.30
CA LEU A 62 -1.10 5.20 8.45
C LEU A 62 -0.66 5.77 7.11
N VAL A 63 0.25 5.05 6.44
CA VAL A 63 0.88 5.46 5.18
C VAL A 63 1.02 4.28 4.24
N TRP A 64 1.13 4.55 2.94
CA TRP A 64 1.35 3.53 1.93
C TRP A 64 2.04 4.05 0.67
N ASN A 65 2.76 3.14 0.00
CA ASN A 65 3.37 3.35 -1.31
C ASN A 65 2.87 2.33 -2.33
N TRP A 66 2.67 2.78 -3.57
CA TRP A 66 2.27 1.92 -4.68
C TRP A 66 3.43 1.04 -5.15
N HIS A 67 3.14 -0.19 -5.54
CA HIS A 67 4.10 -1.06 -6.21
C HIS A 67 3.98 -0.91 -7.73
N ILE A 68 5.12 -0.79 -8.43
CA ILE A 68 5.18 -0.88 -9.88
C ILE A 68 5.82 -2.21 -10.27
N PRO A 69 5.09 -3.11 -10.97
CA PRO A 69 5.63 -4.39 -11.43
C PRO A 69 6.84 -4.21 -12.34
N GLY A 70 7.85 -5.08 -12.20
CA GLY A 70 9.03 -5.10 -13.07
C GLY A 70 10.14 -4.10 -12.72
N GLN A 71 9.95 -3.25 -11.70
CA GLN A 71 11.05 -2.48 -11.13
C GLN A 71 11.97 -3.36 -10.27
N LYS A 72 13.28 -3.10 -10.34
CA LYS A 72 14.33 -3.95 -9.76
C LYS A 72 14.34 -3.89 -8.22
N ASN A 73 13.82 -2.82 -7.61
CA ASN A 73 13.75 -2.59 -6.16
C ASN A 73 12.32 -2.16 -5.75
N GLY A 74 12.01 -2.29 -4.44
CA GLY A 74 10.69 -2.28 -3.80
C GLY A 74 9.78 -1.05 -3.97
N PRO A 75 9.04 -0.58 -2.93
CA PRO A 75 8.04 0.48 -3.07
C PRO A 75 8.60 1.75 -3.74
N LEU A 76 7.83 2.36 -4.65
CA LEU A 76 8.16 3.68 -5.20
C LEU A 76 7.52 4.76 -4.32
N GLY A 77 8.37 5.51 -3.61
CA GLY A 77 7.98 6.66 -2.81
C GLY A 77 9.03 7.00 -1.74
N ILE A 78 9.73 8.12 -1.95
CA ILE A 78 10.13 9.05 -0.88
C ILE A 78 9.31 10.31 -1.15
#